data_AF-A0A2E1MKJ0-F1
#
_entry.id   AF-A0A2E1MKJ0-F1
#
_cell.length_a   1.000
_cell.length_b   1.000
_cell.length_c   1.000
_cell.angle_alpha   90.00
_cell.angle_beta   90.00
_cell.angle_gamma   90.00
#
_symmetry.space_group_name_H-M   'P 1'
#
loop_
_entity.id
_entity.type
_entity.pdbx_description
1 polymer ?
#
loop_
_entity_poly.entity_id
_entity_poly.type
_entity_poly.pdbx_seq_one_letter_code
_entity_poly.pdbx_strand_id
1 'polypeptide(L)'
;MNLSRRIAKNSQEQVTTDIFGATKKLVELVERARENSSQQGPLIPIEALVTVDNDEWIWKKVDRKVLENLSHRLVLQNPNGLRREILMTSSIDNAMDAASIIVELDGGCILIETLEP
;
A
#
# COMPACT_ATOMS: atom_id res chain seq x y z
N MET A 1 25.02 10.77 -14.31
CA MET A 1 23.70 11.10 -13.73
C MET A 1 23.78 10.73 -12.25
N ASN A 2 23.92 11.72 -11.35
CA ASN A 2 24.19 11.48 -9.92
C ASN A 2 22.87 11.24 -9.18
N LEU A 3 22.60 10.00 -8.79
CA LEU A 3 21.51 9.65 -7.88
C LEU A 3 21.87 10.17 -6.47
N SER A 4 21.38 11.36 -6.14
CA SER A 4 21.47 11.92 -4.81
C SER A 4 20.65 11.07 -3.84
N ARG A 5 21.28 10.04 -3.25
CA ARG A 5 20.73 9.35 -2.08
C ARG A 5 20.47 10.42 -1.02
N ARG A 6 19.22 10.53 -0.53
CA ARG A 6 18.89 11.29 0.68
C ARG A 6 19.49 10.55 1.89
N ILE A 7 20.82 10.57 2.00
CA ILE A 7 21.51 10.26 3.24
C ILE A 7 21.27 11.49 4.13
N ALA A 8 20.81 11.26 5.37
CA ALA A 8 20.56 12.33 6.33
C ALA A 8 21.73 13.32 6.34
N LYS A 9 21.46 14.62 6.19
CA LYS A 9 22.50 15.67 6.10
C LYS A 9 23.40 15.74 7.34
N ASN A 10 22.98 15.15 8.46
CA ASN A 10 23.83 14.87 9.59
C ASN A 10 24.44 13.47 9.43
N SER A 11 25.42 13.35 8.53
CA SER A 11 26.30 12.19 8.53
C SER A 11 27.14 12.28 9.80
N GLN A 12 26.72 11.61 10.86
CA GLN A 12 27.66 11.26 11.92
C GLN A 12 28.82 10.47 11.27
N GLU A 13 30.02 10.60 11.84
CA GLU A 13 31.17 9.82 11.36
C GLU A 13 30.77 8.34 11.24
N GLN A 14 31.14 7.71 10.12
CA GLN A 14 30.89 6.29 9.93
C GLN A 14 31.76 5.51 10.92
N VAL A 15 31.19 5.19 12.07
CA VAL A 15 31.88 4.38 13.08
C VAL A 15 31.81 2.92 12.65
N THR A 16 32.91 2.39 12.14
CA THR A 16 33.12 0.94 12.02
C THR A 16 32.97 0.31 13.39
N THR A 17 32.01 -0.60 13.50
CA THR A 17 31.72 -1.26 14.77
C THR A 17 32.54 -2.55 14.85
N ASP A 18 33.12 -2.85 16.00
CA ASP A 18 33.77 -4.14 16.25
C ASP A 18 32.73 -5.27 16.39
N ILE A 19 33.19 -6.52 16.50
CA ILE A 19 32.31 -7.70 16.58
C ILE A 19 31.33 -7.57 17.76
N PHE A 20 31.79 -7.03 18.89
CA PHE A 20 30.98 -6.86 20.09
C PHE A 20 29.88 -5.81 19.90
N GLY A 21 30.24 -4.61 19.40
CA GLY A 21 29.28 -3.57 19.13
C GLY A 21 28.30 -3.94 18.02
N ALA A 22 28.73 -4.72 17.01
CA ALA A 22 27.86 -5.21 15.96
C ALA A 22 26.81 -6.18 16.53
N THR A 23 27.23 -7.08 17.42
CA THR A 23 26.34 -8.00 18.14
C THR A 23 25.35 -7.22 18.99
N LYS A 24 25.81 -6.22 19.75
CA LYS A 24 24.93 -5.36 20.57
C LYS A 24 23.89 -4.63 19.72
N LYS A 25 24.29 -4.00 18.62
CA LYS A 25 23.36 -3.31 17.70
C LYS A 25 22.35 -4.27 17.07
N LEU A 26 22.76 -5.50 16.76
CA LEU A 26 21.85 -6.52 16.24
C LEU A 26 20.80 -6.91 17.29
N VAL A 27 21.22 -7.12 18.54
CA VAL A 27 20.28 -7.40 19.65
C VAL A 27 19.29 -6.24 19.83
N GLU A 28 19.76 -5.00 19.86
CA GLU A 28 18.90 -3.81 19.96
C GLU A 28 17.92 -3.68 18.78
N LEU A 29 18.35 -4.06 17.57
CA LEU A 29 17.47 -4.08 16.40
C LEU A 29 16.39 -5.15 16.53
N VAL A 30 16.75 -6.35 17.02
CA VAL A 30 15.83 -7.46 17.24
C VAL A 30 14.80 -7.12 18.31
N GLU A 31 15.20 -6.51 19.42
CA GLU A 31 14.27 -6.10 20.47
C GLU A 31 13.28 -5.05 19.96
N ARG A 32 13.76 -4.02 19.26
CA ARG A 32 12.86 -3.03 18.63
C ARG A 32 11.91 -3.65 17.61
N ALA A 33 12.37 -4.63 16.83
CA ALA A 33 11.51 -5.33 15.87
C ALA A 33 10.40 -6.11 16.59
N ARG A 34 10.72 -6.76 17.71
CA ARG A 34 9.74 -7.46 18.55
C ARG A 34 8.74 -6.50 19.18
N GLU A 35 9.22 -5.43 19.80
CA GLU A 35 8.36 -4.40 20.40
C GLU A 35 7.42 -3.80 19.34
N ASN A 36 7.93 -3.41 18.19
CA ASN A 36 7.11 -2.91 17.08
C ASN A 36 6.11 -3.96 16.60
N SER A 37 6.52 -5.22 16.42
CA SER A 37 5.61 -6.28 15.98
C SER A 37 4.45 -6.51 16.95
N SER A 38 4.68 -6.33 18.25
CA SER A 38 3.61 -6.43 19.26
C SER A 38 2.62 -5.26 19.21
N GLN A 39 3.08 -4.07 18.82
CA GLN A 39 2.25 -2.86 18.72
C GLN A 39 1.51 -2.75 17.38
N GLN A 40 2.00 -3.38 16.32
CA GLN A 40 1.48 -3.24 14.96
C GLN A 40 0.16 -3.97 14.69
N GLY A 41 -0.35 -4.75 15.67
CA GLY A 41 -1.56 -5.56 15.47
C GLY A 41 -1.35 -6.70 14.47
N PRO A 42 -2.40 -7.48 14.15
CA PRO A 42 -2.28 -8.57 13.19
C PRO A 42 -1.88 -8.03 11.81
N LEU A 43 -0.87 -8.64 11.19
CA LEU A 43 -0.49 -8.34 9.81
C LEU A 43 -1.66 -8.67 8.89
N ILE A 44 -2.35 -7.65 8.41
CA ILE A 44 -3.40 -7.81 7.40
C ILE A 44 -2.66 -7.98 6.06
N PRO A 45 -2.80 -9.13 5.38
CA PRO A 45 -2.25 -9.26 4.04
C PRO A 45 -3.01 -8.29 3.13
N ILE A 46 -2.33 -7.26 2.65
CA ILE A 46 -2.81 -6.38 1.61
C ILE A 46 -2.27 -6.96 0.31
N GLU A 47 -3.13 -7.30 -0.65
CA GLU A 47 -2.67 -7.65 -2.00
C GLU A 47 -1.79 -6.52 -2.55
N ALA A 48 -0.64 -6.87 -3.14
CA ALA A 48 0.25 -5.89 -3.73
C ALA A 48 -0.47 -5.18 -4.89
N LEU A 49 -1.04 -4.00 -4.62
CA LEU A 49 -1.67 -3.14 -5.63
C LEU A 49 -0.66 -2.59 -6.64
N VAL A 50 0.64 -2.80 -6.39
CA VAL A 50 1.77 -2.39 -7.22
C VAL A 50 2.68 -3.60 -7.42
N THR A 51 2.90 -3.98 -8.68
CA THR A 51 3.99 -4.88 -9.05
C THR A 51 5.25 -4.04 -9.21
N VAL A 52 6.25 -4.26 -8.34
CA VAL A 52 7.58 -3.66 -8.49
C VAL A 52 8.41 -4.61 -9.34
N ASP A 53 8.66 -4.22 -10.59
CA ASP A 53 9.62 -4.90 -11.46
C ASP A 53 10.82 -3.97 -11.69
N ASN A 54 12.03 -4.49 -11.50
CA ASN A 54 13.31 -3.79 -11.76
C ASN A 54 13.48 -2.40 -11.11
N ASP A 55 13.02 -2.20 -9.88
CA ASP A 55 13.13 -0.92 -9.12
C ASP A 55 12.39 0.28 -9.76
N GLU A 56 11.48 0.05 -10.69
CA GLU A 56 10.69 1.12 -11.34
C GLU A 56 9.20 1.04 -10.99
N TRP A 57 8.62 2.21 -10.67
CA TRP A 57 7.19 2.34 -10.38
C TRP A 57 6.42 2.39 -11.71
N ILE A 58 5.82 1.27 -12.12
CA ILE A 58 5.00 1.21 -13.33
C ILE A 58 3.56 1.59 -13.00
N TRP A 59 3.17 2.83 -13.32
CA TRP A 59 1.77 3.25 -13.33
C TRP A 59 1.17 2.90 -14.70
N LYS A 60 0.24 1.94 -14.75
CA LYS A 60 -0.51 1.67 -15.98
C LYS A 60 -1.59 2.72 -16.16
N LYS A 61 -1.43 3.60 -17.15
CA LYS A 61 -2.49 4.48 -17.60
C LYS A 61 -3.47 3.68 -18.47
N VAL A 62 -4.67 3.44 -17.98
CA VAL A 62 -5.75 2.83 -18.77
C VAL A 62 -6.48 3.95 -19.52
N ASP A 63 -6.81 3.71 -20.80
CA ASP A 63 -7.64 4.65 -21.58
C ASP A 63 -9.04 4.72 -20.95
N ARG A 64 -9.55 5.94 -20.78
CA ARG A 64 -10.90 6.17 -20.27
C ARG A 64 -11.96 5.42 -21.08
N LYS A 65 -11.79 5.33 -22.41
CA LYS A 65 -12.70 4.58 -23.28
C LYS A 65 -12.77 3.09 -22.95
N VAL A 66 -11.67 2.52 -22.43
CA VAL A 66 -11.66 1.12 -21.99
C VAL A 66 -12.45 1.00 -20.70
N LEU A 67 -12.25 1.91 -19.75
CA LEU A 67 -13.01 1.92 -18.50
C LEU A 67 -14.51 2.06 -18.73
N GLU A 68 -14.93 2.93 -19.65
CA GLU A 68 -16.35 3.13 -20.00
C GLU A 68 -17.06 1.87 -20.52
N ASN A 69 -16.31 0.87 -21.01
CA ASN A 69 -16.86 -0.37 -21.54
C ASN A 69 -16.87 -1.53 -20.53
N LEU A 70 -16.36 -1.31 -19.31
CA LEU A 70 -16.25 -2.35 -18.29
C LEU A 70 -17.34 -2.15 -17.22
N SER A 71 -17.71 -3.25 -16.58
CA SER A 71 -18.49 -3.16 -15.34
C SER A 71 -17.53 -2.91 -14.17
N HIS A 72 -17.98 -2.10 -13.22
CA HIS A 72 -17.21 -1.66 -12.07
C HIS A 72 -17.85 -2.14 -10.79
N ARG A 73 -17.11 -2.91 -10.01
CA ARG A 73 -17.52 -3.41 -8.70
C ARG A 73 -16.92 -2.52 -7.61
N LEU A 74 -17.73 -2.13 -6.64
CA LEU A 74 -17.27 -1.46 -5.42
C LEU A 74 -17.08 -2.49 -4.31
N VAL A 75 -15.87 -2.55 -3.78
CA VAL A 75 -15.48 -3.47 -2.72
C VAL A 75 -15.04 -2.67 -1.49
N LEU A 76 -15.69 -2.91 -0.35
CA LEU A 76 -15.24 -2.40 0.93
C LEU A 76 -14.13 -3.31 1.47
N GLN A 77 -12.99 -2.71 1.81
CA GLN A 77 -11.93 -3.40 2.52
C GLN A 77 -12.01 -3.09 4.02
N ASN A 78 -12.41 -4.08 4.81
CA ASN A 78 -12.46 -3.96 6.26
C ASN A 78 -11.06 -4.04 6.88
N PRO A 79 -10.83 -3.43 8.06
CA PRO A 79 -9.55 -3.50 8.77
C PRO A 79 -9.10 -4.93 9.14
N ASN A 80 -9.99 -5.92 9.11
CA ASN A 80 -9.65 -7.33 9.36
C ASN A 80 -9.25 -8.08 8.08
N GLY A 81 -9.08 -7.39 6.96
CA GLY A 81 -8.73 -7.97 5.66
C GLY A 81 -9.92 -8.59 4.90
N LEU A 82 -11.14 -8.58 5.46
CA LEU A 82 -12.31 -9.07 4.76
C LEU A 82 -12.74 -8.10 3.68
N ARG A 83 -12.92 -8.62 2.47
CA ARG A 83 -13.49 -7.91 1.33
C ARG A 83 -14.98 -8.18 1.24
N ARG A 84 -15.77 -7.12 1.11
CA ARG A 84 -17.21 -7.22 0.89
C ARG A 84 -17.58 -6.43 -0.36
N GLU A 85 -18.18 -7.10 -1.33
CA GLU A 85 -18.83 -6.44 -2.47
C GLU A 85 -20.06 -5.67 -1.98
N ILE A 86 -20.15 -4.40 -2.34
CA ILE A 86 -21.26 -3.52 -1.97
C ILE A 86 -22.25 -3.45 -3.11
N LEU A 87 -21.77 -3.11 -4.30
CA LEU A 87 -22.58 -2.91 -5.49
C LEU A 87 -21.73 -3.01 -6.76
N MET A 88 -22.42 -3.09 -7.89
CA MET A 88 -21.84 -3.07 -9.23
C MET A 88 -22.50 -1.97 -10.07
N THR A 89 -21.71 -1.30 -10.90
CA THR A 89 -22.17 -0.27 -11.83
C THR A 89 -21.62 -0.55 -13.22
N SER A 90 -22.29 -0.07 -14.27
CA SER A 90 -21.83 -0.18 -15.66
C SER A 90 -21.04 1.04 -16.15
N SER A 91 -20.80 2.03 -15.29
CA SER A 91 -20.12 3.28 -15.65
C SER A 91 -19.12 3.66 -14.57
N ILE A 92 -17.90 4.01 -14.98
CA ILE A 92 -16.84 4.44 -14.08
C ILE A 92 -17.23 5.71 -13.31
N ASP A 93 -17.97 6.63 -13.94
CA ASP A 93 -18.40 7.87 -13.28
C ASP A 93 -19.41 7.56 -12.16
N ASN A 94 -20.38 6.66 -12.42
CA ASN A 94 -21.33 6.22 -11.40
C ASN A 94 -20.62 5.46 -10.25
N ALA A 95 -19.58 4.69 -10.56
CA ALA A 95 -18.76 4.01 -9.57
C ALA A 95 -18.03 5.01 -8.65
N MET A 96 -17.46 6.06 -9.23
CA MET A 96 -16.75 7.12 -8.51
C MET A 96 -17.68 7.95 -7.62
N ASP A 97 -18.86 8.30 -8.12
CA ASP A 97 -19.88 9.02 -7.35
C ASP A 97 -20.34 8.19 -6.14
N ALA A 98 -20.66 6.92 -6.36
CA ALA A 98 -21.05 6.01 -5.28
C ALA A 98 -19.93 5.81 -4.26
N ALA A 99 -18.68 5.63 -4.71
CA ALA A 99 -17.54 5.44 -3.82
C ALA A 99 -17.31 6.69 -2.94
N SER A 100 -17.43 7.89 -3.52
CA SER A 100 -17.28 9.15 -2.77
C SER A 100 -18.29 9.26 -1.64
N ILE A 101 -19.57 8.98 -1.92
CA ILE A 101 -20.64 9.00 -0.92
C ILE A 101 -20.39 7.97 0.19
N ILE A 102 -19.97 6.75 -0.16
CA ILE A 102 -19.77 5.68 0.83
C ILE A 102 -18.56 6.00 1.73
N VAL A 103 -17.46 6.53 1.18
CA VAL A 103 -16.29 6.95 1.98
C VAL A 103 -16.68 8.06 2.97
N GLU A 104 -17.51 9.02 2.54
CA GLU A 104 -17.99 10.09 3.41
C GLU A 104 -18.86 9.59 4.58
N LEU A 105 -19.66 8.54 4.35
CA LEU A 105 -20.62 8.04 5.34
C LEU A 105 -20.04 6.99 6.30
N ASP A 106 -19.23 6.06 5.80
CA ASP A 106 -18.79 4.87 6.56
C ASP A 106 -17.30 4.94 6.96
N GLY A 107 -16.54 5.86 6.34
CA GLY A 107 -15.09 5.90 6.47
C GLY A 107 -14.41 4.66 5.87
N GLY A 108 -13.10 4.73 5.65
CA GLY A 108 -12.31 3.61 5.14
C GLY A 108 -11.96 3.69 3.65
N CYS A 109 -11.56 2.55 3.09
CA CYS A 109 -11.05 2.44 1.71
C CYS A 109 -12.02 1.62 0.86
N ILE A 110 -12.41 2.18 -0.28
CA ILE A 110 -13.22 1.51 -1.29
C ILE A 110 -12.34 1.24 -2.50
N LEU A 111 -12.36 -0.01 -2.96
CA LEU A 111 -11.74 -0.39 -4.22
C LEU A 111 -12.80 -0.40 -5.31
N ILE A 112 -12.47 0.23 -6.45
CA ILE A 112 -13.24 0.11 -7.67
C ILE A 112 -12.48 -0.86 -8.57
N GLU A 113 -13.04 -2.04 -8.76
CA GLU A 113 -12.46 -3.11 -9.57
C GLU A 113 -13.20 -3.20 -10.90
N THR A 114 -12.45 -3.30 -12.00
CA THR A 114 -13.03 -3.56 -13.31
C THR A 114 -13.18 -5.06 -13.53
N LEU A 115 -14.33 -5.48 -14.03
CA LEU A 115 -14.56 -6.85 -14.48
C LEU A 115 -14.53 -6.88 -16.00
N GLU A 116 -13.69 -7.76 -16.55
CA GLU A 116 -13.77 -8.12 -17.97
C GLU A 116 -15.12 -8.80 -18.24
N PRO A 117 -15.79 -8.50 -19.36
CA PRO A 117 -17.07 -9.11 -19.72
C PRO A 117 -16.96 -10.63 -20.00
#